data_AF-E4XMW0-F1
#
_entry.id   AF-E4XMW0-F1
#
_cell.length_a   1.000
_cell.length_b   1.000
_cell.length_c   1.000
_cell.angle_alpha   90.00
_cell.angle_beta   90.00
_cell.angle_gamma   90.00
#
_symmetry.space_group_name_H-M   'P 1'
#
loop_
_entity.id
_entity.type
_entity.pdbx_description
1 polymer ?
#
loop_
_entity_poly.entity_id
_entity_poly.type
_entity_poly.pdbx_seq_one_letter_code
_entity_poly.pdbx_strand_id
1 'polypeptide(L)'
;MEEENGDIVLHGEAEIMVKTLRHIPLNKIGSKEWKRQHEYLNKLNQQAQLNVHSQVSDYISEAFAVTHEIKTLVKDLLAAELWREKVVPIMIKTKDFLPKSTIPFYLSLYNEAVILNLLETISFNAEVIETIGDLAVDLVDYCYRTLSLLYAQHQNGVKHDKPDGDSTPKDIFNNFSSSMLLEYGPKCITILRYLSEAGKGIPLDAHTRIIRKLNVPQLLVALMEDGCGWIESDRFYLSGKWHKKSDPLSPHETGILLLLRQLLTCEDFASYELHQQNISALMRVQKFLTPTVLQFCSPLVDLNTVLSQMQVGAPDQTKSYSLLIESEPEIRDEMMQQFKDAYPSLAKSAMTSWANPSFEQTQKDAKELVKMWQIDRLEQLMNEVPKCEVCGAESENRCSKIFFDEKKTNVRFT
;
A
#
# COMPACT_ATOMS: atom_id res chain seq x y z
N MET A 1 14.36 31.87 -13.74
CA MET A 1 13.59 32.16 -12.51
C MET A 1 13.71 30.91 -11.69
N GLU A 2 14.37 31.02 -10.54
CA GLU A 2 14.67 29.91 -9.63
C GLU A 2 13.34 29.26 -9.19
N GLU A 3 13.15 28.00 -9.56
CA GLU A 3 12.01 27.20 -9.08
C GLU A 3 12.22 26.94 -7.58
N GLU A 4 11.36 27.53 -6.75
CA GLU A 4 11.26 27.21 -5.33
C GLU A 4 10.77 25.75 -5.17
N ASN A 5 11.69 24.78 -5.31
CA ASN A 5 11.55 23.43 -4.78
C ASN A 5 11.64 23.50 -3.24
N GLY A 6 10.61 24.07 -2.60
CA GLY A 6 10.52 24.17 -1.15
C GLY A 6 10.07 22.86 -0.52
N ASP A 7 10.84 22.38 0.46
CA ASP A 7 10.45 21.28 1.35
C ASP A 7 9.04 21.52 1.94
N ILE A 8 8.22 20.48 1.96
CA ILE A 8 6.93 20.43 2.66
C ILE A 8 7.14 20.43 4.17
N VAL A 9 8.17 19.73 4.63
CA VAL A 9 8.57 19.63 6.04
C VAL A 9 10.08 19.83 6.11
N LEU A 10 10.54 20.81 6.89
CA LEU A 10 11.98 21.00 7.07
C LEU A 10 12.58 19.88 7.92
N HIS A 11 13.88 19.62 7.78
CA HIS A 11 14.61 18.59 8.52
C HIS A 11 14.30 18.58 10.04
N GLY A 12 14.44 19.73 10.72
CA GLY A 12 14.17 19.83 12.16
C GLY A 12 12.70 19.67 12.52
N GLU A 13 11.77 20.01 11.63
CA GLU A 13 10.34 19.78 11.82
C GLU A 13 10.00 18.29 11.70
N ALA A 14 10.62 17.60 10.75
CA ALA A 14 10.44 16.16 10.55
C ALA A 14 10.87 15.37 11.79
N GLU A 15 12.04 15.67 12.35
CA GLU A 15 12.48 15.04 13.60
C GLU A 15 11.46 15.19 14.73
N ILE A 16 10.93 16.41 14.91
CA ILE A 16 9.94 16.68 15.96
C ILE A 16 8.66 15.92 15.67
N MET A 17 8.17 15.93 14.42
CA MET A 17 6.96 15.19 14.03
C MET A 17 7.10 13.70 14.34
N VAL A 18 8.21 13.08 13.93
CA VAL A 18 8.49 11.66 14.19
C VAL A 18 8.58 11.38 15.69
N LYS A 19 9.34 12.18 16.46
CA LYS A 19 9.45 12.03 17.93
C LYS A 19 8.12 12.17 18.68
N THR A 20 7.15 12.86 18.08
CA THR A 20 5.83 13.08 18.69
C THR A 20 4.79 12.02 18.33
N LEU A 21 5.12 11.07 17.45
CA LEU A 21 4.22 9.98 17.10
C LEU A 21 3.88 9.15 18.35
N ARG A 22 2.61 8.75 18.44
CA ARG A 22 2.08 7.93 19.53
C ARG A 22 1.15 6.88 18.95
N HIS A 23 1.18 5.66 19.48
CA HIS A 23 0.21 4.66 19.05
C HIS A 23 -1.21 5.12 19.39
N ILE A 24 -2.07 5.21 18.36
CA ILE A 24 -3.46 5.60 18.54
C ILE A 24 -4.34 4.35 18.57
N PRO A 25 -5.04 4.07 19.69
CA PRO A 25 -5.84 2.86 19.81
C PRO A 25 -7.07 2.92 18.88
N LEU A 26 -7.57 1.73 18.51
CA LEU A 26 -8.69 1.55 17.57
C LEU A 26 -9.93 2.41 17.90
N ASN A 27 -10.24 2.58 19.19
CA ASN A 27 -11.40 3.37 19.64
C ASN A 27 -11.23 4.89 19.51
N LYS A 28 -10.04 5.37 19.17
CA LYS A 28 -9.72 6.80 19.00
C LYS A 28 -9.60 7.20 17.53
N ILE A 29 -9.83 6.28 16.58
CA ILE A 29 -9.88 6.61 15.15
C ILE A 29 -10.94 7.69 14.90
N GLY A 30 -10.56 8.74 14.16
CA GLY A 30 -11.39 9.92 13.90
C GLY A 30 -11.45 10.96 15.02
N SER A 31 -10.78 10.74 16.16
CA SER A 31 -10.62 11.75 17.21
C SER A 31 -9.71 12.91 16.74
N LYS A 32 -9.69 14.01 17.49
CA LYS A 32 -8.80 15.16 17.19
C LYS A 32 -7.32 14.79 17.21
N GLU A 33 -6.93 13.96 18.16
CA GLU A 33 -5.57 13.43 18.27
C GLU A 33 -5.21 12.59 17.03
N TRP A 34 -6.10 11.70 16.64
CA TRP A 34 -5.93 10.89 15.44
C TRP A 34 -5.82 11.73 14.16
N LYS A 35 -6.69 12.73 13.99
CA LYS A 35 -6.64 13.63 12.82
C LYS A 35 -5.31 14.38 12.76
N ARG A 36 -4.78 14.84 13.89
CA ARG A 36 -3.47 15.53 13.97
C ARG A 36 -2.33 14.60 13.58
N GLN A 37 -2.31 13.37 14.08
CA GLN A 37 -1.28 12.40 13.72
C GLN A 37 -1.38 12.01 12.24
N HIS A 38 -2.58 11.79 11.72
CA HIS A 38 -2.81 11.56 10.30
C HIS A 38 -2.25 12.69 9.43
N GLU A 39 -2.41 13.96 9.84
CA GLU A 39 -1.81 15.11 9.16
C GLU A 39 -0.28 15.05 9.16
N TYR A 40 0.35 14.70 10.29
CA TYR A 40 1.81 14.54 10.38
C TYR A 40 2.30 13.41 9.49
N LEU A 41 1.67 12.25 9.56
CA LEU A 41 2.01 11.09 8.73
C LEU A 41 1.89 11.41 7.23
N ASN A 42 0.85 12.14 6.83
CA ASN A 42 0.67 12.53 5.43
C ASN A 42 1.77 13.50 4.97
N LYS A 43 2.16 14.48 5.79
CA LYS A 43 3.26 15.41 5.48
C LYS A 43 4.61 14.68 5.40
N LEU A 44 4.90 13.80 6.36
CA LEU A 44 6.11 12.97 6.36
C LEU A 44 6.15 12.08 5.12
N ASN A 45 5.03 11.46 4.74
CA ASN A 45 4.93 10.64 3.54
C ASN A 45 5.22 11.45 2.26
N GLN A 46 4.61 12.63 2.11
CA GLN A 46 4.84 13.47 0.94
C GLN A 46 6.29 13.93 0.85
N GLN A 47 6.88 14.34 1.98
CA GLN A 47 8.28 14.75 2.01
C GLN A 47 9.22 13.58 1.72
N ALA A 48 8.96 12.39 2.27
CA ALA A 48 9.77 11.21 1.99
C ALA A 48 9.75 10.86 0.50
N GLN A 49 8.57 10.92 -0.12
CA GLN A 49 8.43 10.72 -1.57
C GLN A 49 9.19 11.79 -2.36
N LEU A 50 9.10 13.07 -1.98
CA LEU A 50 9.87 14.14 -2.61
C LEU A 50 11.39 13.90 -2.51
N ASN A 51 11.89 13.53 -1.33
CA ASN A 51 13.32 13.24 -1.13
C ASN A 51 13.82 12.16 -2.10
N VAL A 52 13.03 11.08 -2.26
CA VAL A 52 13.36 9.99 -3.20
C VAL A 52 13.38 10.47 -4.65
N HIS A 53 12.35 11.21 -5.08
CA HIS A 53 12.27 11.68 -6.47
C HIS A 53 13.35 12.71 -6.80
N SER A 54 13.65 13.62 -5.89
CA SER A 54 14.70 14.63 -6.05
C SER A 54 16.11 14.09 -5.79
N GLN A 55 16.24 12.84 -5.34
CA GLN A 55 17.53 12.21 -4.97
C GLN A 55 18.31 13.04 -3.94
N VAL A 56 17.59 13.61 -2.96
CA VAL A 56 18.12 14.45 -1.88
C VAL A 56 18.32 13.62 -0.61
N SER A 57 18.94 14.20 0.41
CA SER A 57 19.12 13.61 1.75
C SER A 57 17.84 12.97 2.27
N ASP A 58 17.94 11.72 2.71
CA ASP A 58 16.84 10.93 3.24
C ASP A 58 16.66 11.11 4.76
N TYR A 59 16.45 12.36 5.15
CA TYR A 59 16.33 12.70 6.57
C TYR A 59 15.05 12.19 7.23
N ILE A 60 14.03 11.80 6.45
CA ILE A 60 12.82 11.20 6.99
C ILE A 60 13.17 9.80 7.52
N SER A 61 13.84 8.97 6.70
CA SER A 61 14.29 7.65 7.14
C SER A 61 15.29 7.74 8.29
N GLU A 62 16.24 8.68 8.25
CA GLU A 62 17.17 8.92 9.35
C GLU A 62 16.44 9.24 10.66
N ALA A 63 15.42 10.10 10.63
CA ALA A 63 14.61 10.43 11.81
C ALA A 63 13.88 9.19 12.36
N PHE A 64 13.35 8.31 11.51
CA PHE A 64 12.74 7.06 11.93
C PHE A 64 13.77 6.06 12.50
N ALA A 65 14.96 5.97 11.91
CA ALA A 65 16.03 5.11 12.40
C ALA A 65 16.50 5.55 13.80
N VAL A 66 16.71 6.85 14.02
CA VAL A 66 17.16 7.40 15.31
C VAL A 66 16.11 7.27 16.41
N THR A 67 14.83 7.44 16.08
CA THR A 67 13.74 7.46 17.07
C THR A 67 13.12 6.08 17.32
N HIS A 68 13.33 5.12 16.42
CA HIS A 68 12.68 3.81 16.42
C HIS A 68 11.14 3.87 16.33
N GLU A 69 10.59 4.97 15.83
CA GLU A 69 9.13 5.18 15.74
C GLU A 69 8.47 4.43 14.57
N ILE A 70 9.25 3.66 13.79
CA ILE A 70 8.68 2.68 12.85
C ILE A 70 7.79 1.67 13.59
N LYS A 71 8.11 1.34 14.85
CA LYS A 71 7.30 0.47 15.70
C LYS A 71 5.90 1.03 15.93
N THR A 72 5.79 2.35 16.07
CA THR A 72 4.49 3.03 16.21
C THR A 72 3.72 2.99 14.89
N LEU A 73 4.40 3.17 13.75
CA LEU A 73 3.76 3.04 12.43
C LEU A 73 3.19 1.63 12.21
N VAL A 74 3.93 0.58 12.56
CA VAL A 74 3.44 -0.81 12.43
C VAL A 74 2.18 -1.03 13.28
N LYS A 75 2.15 -0.53 14.52
CA LYS A 75 0.96 -0.64 15.39
C LYS A 75 -0.24 0.13 14.83
N ASP A 76 -0.03 1.35 14.35
CA ASP A 76 -1.08 2.15 13.73
C ASP A 76 -1.59 1.52 12.41
N LEU A 77 -0.71 0.87 11.64
CA LEU A 77 -1.05 0.12 10.44
C LEU A 77 -2.00 -1.04 10.78
N LEU A 78 -1.68 -1.84 11.80
CA LEU A 78 -2.51 -2.96 12.25
C LEU A 78 -3.86 -2.49 12.81
N ALA A 79 -3.89 -1.35 13.51
CA ALA A 79 -5.13 -0.74 13.95
C ALA A 79 -6.00 -0.28 12.77
N ALA A 80 -5.39 0.31 11.73
CA ALA A 80 -6.08 0.70 10.51
C ALA A 80 -6.60 -0.52 9.71
N GLU A 81 -5.80 -1.59 9.61
CA GLU A 81 -6.20 -2.88 9.03
C GLU A 81 -7.46 -3.41 9.75
N LEU A 82 -7.41 -3.47 11.08
CA LEU A 82 -8.49 -4.01 11.90
C LEU A 82 -9.76 -3.14 11.80
N TRP A 83 -9.61 -1.82 11.70
CA TRP A 83 -10.71 -0.91 11.43
C TRP A 83 -11.39 -1.21 10.10
N ARG A 84 -10.60 -1.34 9.03
CA ARG A 84 -11.07 -1.69 7.68
C ARG A 84 -11.76 -3.05 7.66
N GLU A 85 -11.23 -4.05 8.36
CA GLU A 85 -11.78 -5.42 8.29
C GLU A 85 -12.98 -5.67 9.21
N LYS A 86 -13.02 -5.03 10.38
CA LYS A 86 -14.04 -5.35 11.42
C LYS A 86 -15.08 -4.26 11.60
N VAL A 87 -14.70 -2.99 11.46
CA VAL A 87 -15.60 -1.87 11.75
C VAL A 87 -16.32 -1.39 10.48
N VAL A 88 -15.57 -1.18 9.39
CA VAL A 88 -16.12 -0.68 8.12
C VAL A 88 -17.25 -1.55 7.55
N PRO A 89 -17.17 -2.91 7.53
CA PRO A 89 -18.26 -3.73 7.01
C PRO A 89 -19.54 -3.63 7.83
N ILE A 90 -19.44 -3.38 9.15
CA ILE A 90 -20.60 -3.15 10.02
C ILE A 90 -21.26 -1.82 9.67
N MET A 91 -20.46 -0.78 9.45
CA MET A 91 -20.94 0.54 9.04
C MET A 91 -21.69 0.46 7.71
N ILE A 92 -21.09 -0.19 6.70
CA ILE A 92 -21.69 -0.39 5.38
C ILE A 92 -23.00 -1.18 5.50
N LYS A 93 -23.06 -2.25 6.29
CA LYS A 93 -24.28 -3.09 6.43
C LYS A 93 -25.42 -2.41 7.20
N THR A 94 -25.16 -1.32 7.92
CA THR A 94 -26.18 -0.62 8.70
C THR A 94 -27.15 0.12 7.77
N LYS A 95 -28.46 -0.07 7.97
CA LYS A 95 -29.51 0.52 7.11
C LYS A 95 -29.51 2.05 7.12
N ASP A 96 -29.07 2.65 8.22
CA ASP A 96 -29.03 4.11 8.42
C ASP A 96 -27.75 4.78 7.90
N PHE A 97 -26.91 4.07 7.13
CA PHE A 97 -25.69 4.62 6.55
C PHE A 97 -25.98 5.58 5.39
N LEU A 98 -26.42 6.78 5.74
CA LEU A 98 -26.67 7.91 4.83
C LEU A 98 -25.92 9.16 5.36
N PRO A 99 -24.57 9.14 5.36
CA PRO A 99 -23.81 10.26 5.91
C PRO A 99 -24.01 11.51 5.05
N LYS A 100 -24.24 12.68 5.68
CA LYS A 100 -24.25 13.97 4.97
C LYS A 100 -22.89 14.34 4.40
N SER A 101 -21.83 13.82 5.01
CA SER A 101 -20.44 13.96 4.57
C SER A 101 -19.75 12.59 4.62
N THR A 102 -19.25 12.13 3.48
CA THR A 102 -18.50 10.87 3.36
C THR A 102 -17.02 11.02 3.68
N ILE A 103 -16.54 12.26 3.82
CA ILE A 103 -15.16 12.63 4.03
C ILE A 103 -14.49 11.88 5.20
N PRO A 104 -15.04 11.87 6.44
CA PRO A 104 -14.35 11.24 7.57
C PRO A 104 -14.20 9.73 7.40
N PHE A 105 -15.15 9.12 6.69
CA PHE A 105 -15.12 7.70 6.38
C PHE A 105 -14.00 7.38 5.38
N TYR A 106 -13.88 8.16 4.30
CA TYR A 106 -12.77 8.04 3.36
C TYR A 106 -11.42 8.28 4.04
N LEU A 107 -11.34 9.28 4.91
CA LEU A 107 -10.11 9.59 5.65
C LEU A 107 -9.67 8.42 6.53
N SER A 108 -10.62 7.72 7.17
CA SER A 108 -10.32 6.56 8.00
C SER A 108 -9.69 5.40 7.22
N LEU A 109 -10.07 5.22 5.95
CA LEU A 109 -9.49 4.22 5.04
C LEU A 109 -8.18 4.70 4.43
N TYR A 110 -8.12 5.98 4.04
CA TYR A 110 -6.94 6.58 3.44
C TYR A 110 -5.74 6.61 4.40
N ASN A 111 -5.99 6.69 5.72
CA ASN A 111 -4.93 6.62 6.72
C ASN A 111 -4.07 5.35 6.60
N GLU A 112 -4.68 4.20 6.29
CA GLU A 112 -3.93 2.96 6.07
C GLU A 112 -2.98 3.12 4.87
N ALA A 113 -3.45 3.74 3.78
CA ALA A 113 -2.65 4.01 2.59
C ALA A 113 -1.45 4.91 2.90
N VAL A 114 -1.66 5.97 3.68
CA VAL A 114 -0.59 6.91 4.06
C VAL A 114 0.48 6.22 4.89
N ILE A 115 0.08 5.43 5.90
CA ILE A 115 1.01 4.69 6.75
C ILE A 115 1.80 3.68 5.91
N LEU A 116 1.11 2.94 5.04
CA LEU A 116 1.74 1.92 4.21
C LEU A 116 2.72 2.52 3.17
N ASN A 117 2.37 3.66 2.57
CA ASN A 117 3.26 4.40 1.66
C ASN A 117 4.52 4.90 2.37
N LEU A 118 4.35 5.45 3.57
CA LEU A 118 5.46 5.94 4.36
C LEU A 118 6.36 4.78 4.76
N LEU A 119 5.78 3.67 5.26
CA LEU A 119 6.50 2.44 5.58
C LEU A 119 7.28 1.90 4.38
N GLU A 120 6.65 1.78 3.20
CA GLU A 120 7.32 1.37 1.97
C GLU A 120 8.55 2.24 1.68
N THR A 121 8.38 3.56 1.78
CA THR A 121 9.44 4.53 1.44
C THR A 121 10.61 4.44 2.41
N ILE A 122 10.36 4.47 3.73
CA ILE A 122 11.42 4.46 4.74
C ILE A 122 12.07 3.07 4.90
N SER A 123 11.36 2.01 4.54
CA SER A 123 11.86 0.62 4.59
C SER A 123 12.98 0.35 3.60
N PHE A 124 13.19 1.22 2.62
CA PHE A 124 14.35 1.15 1.73
C PHE A 124 15.68 1.30 2.51
N ASN A 125 15.67 2.05 3.62
CA ASN A 125 16.84 2.20 4.47
C ASN A 125 16.97 1.00 5.42
N ALA A 126 18.06 0.24 5.28
CA ALA A 126 18.34 -0.94 6.10
C ALA A 126 18.40 -0.62 7.60
N GLU A 127 18.94 0.54 8.00
CA GLU A 127 18.99 0.96 9.40
C GLU A 127 17.57 1.05 9.98
N VAL A 128 16.61 1.60 9.23
CA VAL A 128 15.20 1.68 9.65
C VAL A 128 14.61 0.29 9.86
N ILE A 129 14.86 -0.64 8.92
CA ILE A 129 14.38 -2.02 9.02
C ILE A 129 14.94 -2.72 10.27
N GLU A 130 16.22 -2.55 10.56
CA GLU A 130 16.86 -3.12 11.75
C GLU A 130 16.19 -2.67 13.06
N THR A 131 15.66 -1.43 13.09
CA THR A 131 14.97 -0.92 14.28
C THR A 131 13.60 -1.54 14.53
N ILE A 132 13.00 -2.23 13.55
CA ILE A 132 11.67 -2.85 13.70
C ILE A 132 11.71 -3.92 14.81
N GLY A 133 12.76 -4.74 14.85
CA GLY A 133 12.90 -5.86 15.78
C GLY A 133 11.77 -6.88 15.63
N ASP A 134 11.23 -7.36 16.75
CA ASP A 134 10.23 -8.45 16.80
C ASP A 134 8.91 -8.12 16.06
N LEU A 135 8.58 -6.83 15.92
CA LEU A 135 7.40 -6.39 15.16
C LEU A 135 7.48 -6.67 13.66
N ALA A 136 8.64 -7.14 13.16
CA ALA A 136 8.79 -7.57 11.78
C ALA A 136 7.82 -8.73 11.48
N VAL A 137 7.56 -9.61 12.45
CA VAL A 137 6.63 -10.72 12.31
C VAL A 137 5.19 -10.24 12.09
N ASP A 138 4.74 -9.23 12.83
CA ASP A 138 3.41 -8.62 12.63
C ASP A 138 3.31 -7.93 11.26
N LEU A 139 4.36 -7.26 10.80
CA LEU A 139 4.39 -6.58 9.51
C LEU A 139 4.37 -7.58 8.34
N VAL A 140 5.14 -8.67 8.43
CA VAL A 140 5.09 -9.80 7.49
C VAL A 140 3.67 -10.35 7.38
N ASP A 141 3.03 -10.59 8.52
CA ASP A 141 1.69 -11.14 8.60
C ASP A 141 0.63 -10.17 8.03
N TYR A 142 0.78 -8.86 8.24
CA TYR A 142 -0.03 -7.83 7.59
C TYR A 142 0.11 -7.88 6.06
N CYS A 143 1.34 -7.92 5.56
CA CYS A 143 1.60 -7.98 4.11
C CYS A 143 0.99 -9.24 3.50
N TYR A 144 1.17 -10.39 4.14
CA TYR A 144 0.60 -11.65 3.69
C TYR A 144 -0.94 -11.64 3.67
N ARG A 145 -1.59 -11.16 4.75
CA ARG A 145 -3.06 -11.05 4.79
C ARG A 145 -3.60 -10.13 3.70
N THR A 146 -2.95 -8.98 3.51
CA THR A 146 -3.35 -8.00 2.48
C THR A 146 -3.24 -8.59 1.08
N LEU A 147 -2.13 -9.27 0.77
CA LEU A 147 -1.95 -9.95 -0.52
C LEU A 147 -2.93 -11.11 -0.71
N SER A 148 -3.19 -11.89 0.33
CA SER A 148 -4.16 -13.00 0.30
C SER A 148 -5.58 -12.50 0.08
N LEU A 149 -5.94 -11.39 0.73
CA LEU A 149 -7.25 -10.77 0.58
C LEU A 149 -7.43 -10.22 -0.83
N LEU A 150 -6.41 -9.57 -1.38
CA LEU A 150 -6.42 -9.10 -2.76
C LEU A 150 -6.61 -10.27 -3.74
N TYR A 151 -5.83 -11.35 -3.57
CA TYR A 151 -5.96 -12.55 -4.38
C TYR A 151 -7.39 -13.12 -4.33
N ALA A 152 -7.95 -13.24 -3.13
CA ALA A 152 -9.31 -13.74 -2.93
C ALA A 152 -10.38 -12.81 -3.56
N GLN A 153 -10.20 -11.49 -3.51
CA GLN A 153 -11.12 -10.55 -4.15
C GLN A 153 -11.11 -10.70 -5.68
N HIS A 154 -9.93 -10.86 -6.26
CA HIS A 154 -9.79 -11.10 -7.69
C HIS A 154 -10.47 -12.41 -8.11
N GLN A 155 -10.25 -13.50 -7.38
CA GLN A 155 -10.89 -14.80 -7.64
C GLN A 155 -12.43 -14.72 -7.55
N ASN A 156 -12.95 -13.86 -6.67
CA ASN A 156 -14.39 -13.61 -6.56
C ASN A 156 -14.95 -12.67 -7.64
N GLY A 157 -14.12 -12.20 -8.57
CA GLY A 157 -14.54 -11.35 -9.69
C GLY A 157 -14.97 -9.93 -9.27
N VAL A 158 -14.46 -9.42 -8.16
CA VAL A 158 -14.74 -8.04 -7.71
C VAL A 158 -14.16 -7.07 -8.74
N LYS A 159 -15.03 -6.27 -9.38
CA LYS A 159 -14.61 -5.25 -10.34
C LYS A 159 -14.45 -3.90 -9.64
N HIS A 160 -13.40 -3.18 -10.01
CA HIS A 160 -13.11 -1.83 -9.52
C HIS A 160 -13.46 -0.78 -10.59
N ASP A 161 -14.66 -0.89 -11.15
CA ASP A 161 -15.15 0.05 -12.16
C ASP A 161 -15.48 1.41 -11.53
N LYS A 162 -15.42 2.48 -12.33
CA LYS A 162 -15.82 3.81 -11.88
C LYS A 162 -17.30 3.76 -11.44
N PRO A 163 -17.66 4.42 -10.32
CA PRO A 163 -19.03 4.46 -9.88
C PRO A 163 -19.93 5.09 -10.95
N ASP A 164 -20.97 4.35 -11.34
CA ASP A 164 -22.01 4.85 -12.26
C ASP A 164 -22.79 6.00 -11.61
N GLY A 165 -23.47 6.82 -12.42
CA GLY A 165 -24.27 7.97 -11.96
C GLY A 165 -25.39 7.61 -10.97
N ASP A 166 -25.79 6.34 -10.92
CA ASP A 166 -26.83 5.82 -10.02
C ASP A 166 -26.27 5.22 -8.71
N SER A 167 -24.94 5.24 -8.50
CA SER A 167 -24.29 4.63 -7.33
C SER A 167 -24.65 5.38 -6.04
N THR A 168 -25.09 4.66 -5.00
CA THR A 168 -25.35 5.30 -3.71
C THR A 168 -24.04 5.66 -3.00
N PRO A 169 -24.01 6.63 -2.06
CA PRO A 169 -22.80 6.93 -1.28
C PRO A 169 -22.19 5.71 -0.58
N LYS A 170 -23.03 4.73 -0.23
CA LYS A 170 -22.63 3.45 0.33
C LYS A 170 -21.90 2.56 -0.69
N ASP A 171 -22.38 2.53 -1.93
CA ASP A 171 -21.76 1.76 -3.01
C ASP A 171 -20.41 2.37 -3.39
N ILE A 172 -20.33 3.72 -3.48
CA ILE A 172 -19.08 4.44 -3.75
C ILE A 172 -18.05 4.17 -2.64
N PHE A 173 -18.47 4.22 -1.37
CA PHE A 173 -17.58 3.93 -0.25
C PHE A 173 -17.13 2.47 -0.21
N ASN A 174 -18.01 1.53 -0.54
CA ASN A 174 -17.67 0.11 -0.63
C ASN A 174 -16.69 -0.17 -1.79
N ASN A 175 -16.90 0.46 -2.94
CA ASN A 175 -16.00 0.37 -4.09
C ASN A 175 -14.62 0.94 -3.75
N PHE A 176 -14.57 2.10 -3.09
CA PHE A 176 -13.32 2.72 -2.62
C PHE A 176 -12.58 1.83 -1.62
N SER A 177 -13.29 1.27 -0.62
CA SER A 177 -12.69 0.36 0.34
C SER A 177 -12.12 -0.89 -0.31
N SER A 178 -12.73 -1.36 -1.40
CA SER A 178 -12.25 -2.52 -2.14
C SER A 178 -11.07 -2.15 -3.04
N SER A 179 -11.12 -1.01 -3.73
CA SER A 179 -10.05 -0.56 -4.63
C SER A 179 -8.75 -0.22 -3.90
N MET A 180 -8.84 0.15 -2.62
CA MET A 180 -7.67 0.40 -1.77
C MET A 180 -6.70 -0.79 -1.70
N LEU A 181 -7.19 -2.03 -1.82
CA LEU A 181 -6.33 -3.21 -1.81
C LEU A 181 -5.40 -3.29 -3.04
N LEU A 182 -5.83 -2.72 -4.17
CA LEU A 182 -4.97 -2.57 -5.35
C LEU A 182 -3.80 -1.63 -5.09
N GLU A 183 -3.98 -0.62 -4.23
CA GLU A 183 -2.90 0.28 -3.80
C GLU A 183 -1.98 -0.36 -2.76
N TYR A 184 -2.52 -1.26 -1.92
CA TYR A 184 -1.76 -1.81 -0.79
C TYR A 184 -0.84 -2.95 -1.17
N GLY A 185 -1.30 -3.89 -1.99
CA GLY A 185 -0.51 -5.09 -2.23
C GLY A 185 0.83 -4.86 -2.98
N PRO A 186 1.00 -3.90 -3.91
CA PRO A 186 2.32 -3.59 -4.48
C PRO A 186 3.33 -3.22 -3.39
N LYS A 187 2.87 -2.42 -2.44
CA LYS A 187 3.66 -1.90 -1.31
C LYS A 187 4.00 -3.02 -0.35
N CYS A 188 3.07 -3.95 -0.14
CA CYS A 188 3.33 -5.16 0.63
C CYS A 188 4.41 -6.02 -0.03
N ILE A 189 4.46 -6.13 -1.36
CA ILE A 189 5.53 -6.84 -2.08
C ILE A 189 6.87 -6.11 -1.87
N THR A 190 6.90 -4.79 -1.99
CA THR A 190 8.09 -3.97 -1.75
C THR A 190 8.60 -4.11 -0.31
N ILE A 191 7.73 -4.01 0.69
CA ILE A 191 8.07 -4.15 2.11
C ILE A 191 8.59 -5.56 2.41
N LEU A 192 7.92 -6.61 1.93
CA LEU A 192 8.39 -8.00 2.09
C LEU A 192 9.76 -8.19 1.45
N ARG A 193 10.05 -7.52 0.33
CA ARG A 193 11.36 -7.54 -0.31
C ARG A 193 12.41 -6.89 0.58
N TYR A 194 12.18 -5.69 1.11
CA TYR A 194 13.13 -5.02 1.99
C TYR A 194 13.39 -5.81 3.28
N LEU A 195 12.35 -6.38 3.88
CA LEU A 195 12.50 -7.31 5.01
C LEU A 195 13.36 -8.52 4.61
N SER A 196 13.13 -9.09 3.43
CA SER A 196 13.90 -10.24 2.93
C SER A 196 15.34 -9.90 2.54
N GLU A 197 15.63 -8.63 2.24
CA GLU A 197 16.97 -8.13 1.91
C GLU A 197 17.80 -7.81 3.16
N ALA A 198 17.17 -7.40 4.26
CA ALA A 198 17.84 -7.08 5.52
C ALA A 198 18.60 -8.27 6.15
N GLY A 199 18.18 -9.51 5.83
CA GLY A 199 18.88 -10.73 6.25
C GLY A 199 19.07 -10.80 7.76
N LYS A 200 20.31 -10.63 8.25
CA LYS A 200 20.62 -10.65 9.69
C LYS A 200 20.09 -9.44 10.47
N GLY A 201 19.61 -8.40 9.79
CA GLY A 201 19.07 -7.19 10.39
C GLY A 201 17.67 -7.37 11.02
N ILE A 202 16.96 -8.45 10.66
CA ILE A 202 15.66 -8.78 11.26
C ILE A 202 15.72 -10.13 12.00
N PRO A 203 14.81 -10.38 12.95
CA PRO A 203 14.73 -11.68 13.61
C PRO A 203 14.61 -12.82 12.59
N LEU A 204 15.36 -13.90 12.80
CA LEU A 204 15.33 -15.10 11.95
C LEU A 204 13.89 -15.62 11.76
N ASP A 205 13.06 -15.47 12.79
CA ASP A 205 11.65 -15.84 12.81
C ASP A 205 10.84 -15.16 11.72
N ALA A 206 11.17 -13.92 11.34
CA ALA A 206 10.49 -13.24 10.25
C ALA A 206 10.79 -13.92 8.89
N HIS A 207 12.04 -14.31 8.64
CA HIS A 207 12.41 -15.01 7.41
C HIS A 207 11.82 -16.41 7.33
N THR A 208 11.89 -17.19 8.41
CA THR A 208 11.30 -18.53 8.44
C THR A 208 9.78 -18.45 8.32
N ARG A 209 9.14 -17.41 8.86
CA ARG A 209 7.70 -17.18 8.71
C ARG A 209 7.30 -16.88 7.27
N ILE A 210 8.02 -15.99 6.58
CA ILE A 210 7.81 -15.69 5.15
C ILE A 210 7.90 -16.98 4.32
N ILE A 211 8.98 -17.75 4.51
CA ILE A 211 9.32 -18.89 3.65
C ILE A 211 8.51 -20.14 4.01
N ARG A 212 8.50 -20.55 5.29
CA ARG A 212 7.93 -21.84 5.73
C ARG A 212 6.48 -21.72 6.17
N LYS A 213 6.18 -20.80 7.10
CA LYS A 213 4.85 -20.73 7.73
C LYS A 213 3.77 -20.21 6.79
N LEU A 214 4.07 -19.12 6.10
CA LEU A 214 3.12 -18.43 5.20
C LEU A 214 3.25 -18.90 3.75
N ASN A 215 4.36 -19.56 3.40
CA ASN A 215 4.65 -20.03 2.06
C ASN A 215 4.48 -18.90 1.01
N VAL A 216 5.05 -17.73 1.32
CA VAL A 216 5.00 -16.54 0.45
C VAL A 216 5.48 -16.83 -0.98
N PRO A 217 6.49 -17.68 -1.25
CA PRO A 217 6.85 -18.01 -2.63
C PRO A 217 5.67 -18.53 -3.46
N GLN A 218 4.79 -19.38 -2.90
CA GLN A 218 3.60 -19.86 -3.63
C GLN A 218 2.56 -18.77 -3.85
N LEU A 219 2.35 -17.91 -2.87
CA LEU A 219 1.46 -16.75 -3.02
C LEU A 219 1.95 -15.86 -4.17
N LEU A 220 3.26 -15.59 -4.27
CA LEU A 220 3.85 -14.77 -5.33
C LEU A 220 3.67 -15.40 -6.72
N VAL A 221 3.78 -16.73 -6.85
CA VAL A 221 3.47 -17.41 -8.12
C VAL A 221 2.00 -17.17 -8.50
N ALA A 222 1.07 -17.40 -7.58
CA ALA A 222 -0.36 -17.18 -7.83
C ALA A 222 -0.66 -15.72 -8.21
N LEU A 223 -0.05 -14.75 -7.51
CA LEU A 223 -0.21 -13.34 -7.80
C LEU A 223 0.30 -12.97 -9.21
N MET A 224 1.45 -13.55 -9.61
CA MET A 224 2.05 -13.34 -10.92
C MET A 224 1.22 -13.97 -12.05
N GLU A 225 0.66 -15.16 -11.82
CA GLU A 225 -0.14 -15.86 -12.84
C GLU A 225 -1.49 -15.20 -13.09
N ASP A 226 -2.17 -14.75 -12.02
CA ASP A 226 -3.52 -14.23 -12.12
C ASP A 226 -3.59 -12.71 -12.27
N GLY A 227 -2.49 -11.98 -12.03
CA GLY A 227 -2.42 -10.51 -12.15
C GLY A 227 -3.25 -9.72 -11.13
N CYS A 228 -4.08 -10.40 -10.32
CA CYS A 228 -4.75 -9.91 -9.10
C CYS A 228 -5.48 -8.57 -9.21
N GLY A 229 -6.04 -8.27 -10.38
CA GLY A 229 -6.81 -7.05 -10.62
C GLY A 229 -5.99 -5.77 -10.75
N TRP A 230 -4.66 -5.82 -10.60
CA TRP A 230 -3.76 -4.66 -10.82
C TRP A 230 -2.91 -4.77 -12.09
N ILE A 231 -2.97 -5.90 -12.79
CA ILE A 231 -2.28 -6.15 -14.06
C ILE A 231 -3.31 -6.69 -15.04
N GLU A 232 -3.40 -6.02 -16.18
CA GLU A 232 -4.05 -6.50 -17.39
C GLU A 232 -2.99 -6.74 -18.48
N SER A 233 -3.38 -7.36 -19.59
CA SER A 233 -2.47 -7.73 -20.68
C SER A 233 -1.57 -6.57 -21.16
N ASP A 234 -2.12 -5.35 -21.24
CA ASP A 234 -1.41 -4.16 -21.72
C ASP A 234 -1.40 -2.99 -20.72
N ARG A 235 -1.99 -3.16 -19.53
CA ARG A 235 -2.14 -2.10 -18.52
C ARG A 235 -1.79 -2.58 -17.12
N PHE A 236 -1.46 -1.65 -16.24
CA PHE A 236 -1.30 -1.91 -14.81
C PHE A 236 -1.89 -0.75 -13.99
N TYR A 237 -2.37 -1.06 -12.79
CA TYR A 237 -2.96 -0.09 -11.88
C TYR A 237 -1.89 0.48 -10.95
N LEU A 238 -1.77 1.80 -10.87
CA LEU A 238 -0.85 2.48 -9.97
C LEU A 238 -1.44 3.86 -9.58
N SER A 239 -1.41 4.20 -8.30
CA SER A 239 -1.76 5.55 -7.80
C SER A 239 -3.14 6.03 -8.28
N GLY A 240 -4.13 5.16 -8.24
CA GLY A 240 -5.51 5.45 -8.60
C GLY A 240 -5.83 5.38 -10.09
N LYS A 241 -4.85 5.09 -10.95
CA LYS A 241 -4.99 5.15 -12.42
C LYS A 241 -4.45 3.90 -13.10
N TRP A 242 -5.01 3.58 -14.27
CA TRP A 242 -4.50 2.55 -15.15
C TRP A 242 -3.49 3.15 -16.12
N HIS A 243 -2.27 2.61 -16.12
CA HIS A 243 -1.16 2.98 -16.98
C HIS A 243 -0.93 1.90 -18.03
N LYS A 244 -0.51 2.30 -19.24
CA LYS A 244 -0.14 1.34 -20.29
C LYS A 244 1.27 0.83 -20.04
N LYS A 245 1.50 -0.48 -20.25
CA LYS A 245 2.84 -1.07 -20.17
C LYS A 245 3.71 -0.53 -21.32
N SER A 246 4.77 0.21 -20.97
CA SER A 246 5.86 0.60 -21.88
C SER A 246 6.91 -0.49 -22.01
N ASP A 247 7.16 -1.18 -20.90
CA ASP A 247 8.22 -2.16 -20.74
C ASP A 247 7.66 -3.59 -20.73
N PRO A 248 8.51 -4.62 -20.93
CA PRO A 248 8.09 -6.02 -20.93
C PRO A 248 7.39 -6.46 -19.64
N LEU A 249 7.71 -5.81 -18.52
CA LEU A 249 7.09 -6.03 -17.22
C LEU A 249 6.63 -4.69 -16.63
N SER A 250 5.48 -4.71 -15.96
CA SER A 250 5.06 -3.63 -15.08
C SER A 250 5.94 -3.56 -13.82
N PRO A 251 5.91 -2.43 -13.07
CA PRO A 251 6.58 -2.33 -11.78
C PRO A 251 6.13 -3.42 -10.79
N HIS A 252 4.84 -3.79 -10.81
CA HIS A 252 4.26 -4.86 -10.00
C HIS A 252 4.86 -6.23 -10.30
N GLU A 253 4.87 -6.61 -11.58
CA GLU A 253 5.47 -7.87 -12.03
C GLU A 253 6.96 -7.94 -11.69
N THR A 254 7.66 -6.83 -11.88
CA THR A 254 9.08 -6.71 -11.53
C THR A 254 9.29 -6.90 -10.03
N GLY A 255 8.47 -6.26 -9.19
CA GLY A 255 8.53 -6.41 -7.73
C GLY A 255 8.31 -7.86 -7.27
N ILE A 256 7.31 -8.54 -7.84
CA ILE A 256 7.02 -9.95 -7.52
C ILE A 256 8.22 -10.84 -7.86
N LEU A 257 8.77 -10.68 -9.07
CA LEU A 257 9.91 -11.49 -9.54
C LEU A 257 11.19 -11.20 -8.74
N LEU A 258 11.45 -9.95 -8.37
CA LEU A 258 12.58 -9.58 -7.52
C LEU A 258 12.45 -10.12 -6.10
N LEU A 259 11.24 -10.10 -5.53
CA LEU A 259 11.00 -10.73 -4.22
C LEU A 259 11.18 -12.25 -4.31
N LEU A 260 10.63 -12.91 -5.33
CA LEU A 260 10.86 -14.33 -5.56
C LEU A 260 12.35 -14.66 -5.68
N ARG A 261 13.10 -13.85 -6.45
CA ARG A 261 14.56 -13.96 -6.55
C ARG A 261 15.20 -13.90 -5.17
N GLN A 262 14.87 -12.87 -4.38
CA GLN A 262 15.44 -12.68 -3.04
C GLN A 262 15.15 -13.86 -2.11
N LEU A 263 13.93 -14.41 -2.12
CA LEU A 263 13.55 -15.53 -1.27
C LEU A 263 14.23 -16.84 -1.67
N LEU A 264 14.37 -17.10 -2.98
CA LEU A 264 14.94 -18.34 -3.49
C LEU A 264 16.47 -18.37 -3.46
N THR A 265 17.13 -17.21 -3.44
CA THR A 265 18.60 -17.11 -3.31
C THR A 265 19.08 -16.94 -1.87
N CYS A 266 18.17 -16.76 -0.92
CA CYS A 266 18.49 -16.62 0.50
C CYS A 266 19.04 -17.93 1.08
N GLU A 267 19.98 -17.85 2.04
CA GLU A 267 20.52 -19.02 2.75
C GLU A 267 19.43 -19.81 3.50
N ASP A 268 18.38 -19.13 3.94
CA ASP A 268 17.25 -19.75 4.64
C ASP A 268 16.33 -20.55 3.71
N PHE A 269 16.46 -20.38 2.40
CA PHE A 269 15.73 -21.19 1.42
C PHE A 269 16.06 -22.68 1.55
N ALA A 270 17.24 -23.04 2.04
CA ALA A 270 17.60 -24.44 2.33
C ALA A 270 16.67 -25.12 3.35
N SER A 271 15.92 -24.33 4.14
CA SER A 271 14.91 -24.82 5.10
C SER A 271 13.50 -24.92 4.50
N TYR A 272 13.30 -24.47 3.26
CA TYR A 272 12.03 -24.52 2.57
C TYR A 272 11.70 -25.96 2.14
N GLU A 273 10.51 -26.42 2.50
CA GLU A 273 10.05 -27.75 2.12
C GLU A 273 9.60 -27.78 0.65
N LEU A 274 10.50 -28.27 -0.21
CA LEU A 274 10.23 -28.46 -1.63
C LEU A 274 9.44 -29.74 -1.88
N HIS A 275 8.12 -29.64 -1.75
CA HIS A 275 7.19 -30.67 -2.24
C HIS A 275 7.02 -30.57 -3.76
N GLN A 276 6.67 -31.67 -4.43
CA GLN A 276 6.51 -31.70 -5.90
C GLN A 276 5.53 -30.63 -6.43
N GLN A 277 4.49 -30.31 -5.65
CA GLN A 277 3.53 -29.25 -5.95
C GLN A 277 4.20 -27.86 -5.94
N ASN A 278 5.02 -27.58 -4.91
CA ASN A 278 5.71 -26.31 -4.76
C ASN A 278 6.71 -26.08 -5.91
N ILE A 279 7.49 -27.12 -6.25
CA ILE A 279 8.43 -27.09 -7.36
C ILE A 279 7.70 -26.80 -8.68
N SER A 280 6.63 -27.55 -8.94
CA SER A 280 5.85 -27.39 -10.18
C SER A 280 5.29 -25.98 -10.33
N ALA A 281 4.87 -25.35 -9.23
CA ALA A 281 4.39 -23.97 -9.25
C ALA A 281 5.51 -22.94 -9.47
N LEU A 282 6.63 -23.07 -8.76
CA LEU A 282 7.79 -22.19 -8.95
C LEU A 282 8.30 -22.25 -10.40
N MET A 283 8.35 -23.43 -11.00
CA MET A 283 8.77 -23.60 -12.40
C MET A 283 7.86 -22.87 -13.39
N ARG A 284 6.56 -22.69 -13.09
CA ARG A 284 5.66 -21.93 -13.99
C ARG A 284 6.07 -20.47 -14.13
N VAL A 285 6.83 -19.92 -13.18
CA VAL A 285 7.35 -18.54 -13.26
C VAL A 285 8.31 -18.37 -14.44
N GLN A 286 9.00 -19.43 -14.88
CA GLN A 286 9.94 -19.36 -16.01
C GLN A 286 9.30 -18.83 -17.29
N LYS A 287 7.98 -19.01 -17.49
CA LYS A 287 7.27 -18.49 -18.67
C LYS A 287 7.31 -16.95 -18.76
N PHE A 288 7.49 -16.26 -17.62
CA PHE A 288 7.61 -14.81 -17.56
C PHE A 288 9.05 -14.32 -17.72
N LEU A 289 10.06 -15.20 -17.60
CA LEU A 289 11.49 -14.88 -17.70
C LEU A 289 12.00 -15.00 -19.14
N THR A 290 11.34 -14.30 -20.06
CA THR A 290 11.74 -14.29 -21.48
C THR A 290 13.11 -13.62 -21.68
N PRO A 291 13.83 -13.90 -22.79
CA PRO A 291 15.12 -13.24 -23.06
C PRO A 291 15.05 -11.71 -23.02
N THR A 292 13.95 -11.12 -23.50
CA THR A 292 13.71 -9.66 -23.44
C THR A 292 13.59 -9.17 -22.00
N VAL A 293 12.88 -9.91 -21.14
CA VAL A 293 12.73 -9.60 -19.72
C VAL A 293 14.08 -9.69 -19.00
N LEU A 294 14.89 -10.70 -19.28
CA LEU A 294 16.21 -10.88 -18.67
C LEU A 294 17.21 -9.79 -19.11
N GLN A 295 17.08 -9.27 -20.33
CA GLN A 295 17.85 -8.11 -20.79
C GLN A 295 17.39 -6.81 -20.10
N PHE A 296 16.08 -6.66 -19.89
CA PHE A 296 15.51 -5.51 -19.21
C PHE A 296 15.88 -5.45 -17.71
N CYS A 297 15.82 -6.58 -17.02
CA CYS A 297 16.11 -6.69 -15.59
C CYS A 297 17.14 -7.79 -15.33
N SER A 298 18.43 -7.44 -15.40
CA SER A 298 19.54 -8.38 -15.24
C SER A 298 19.52 -9.20 -13.92
N PRO A 299 19.08 -8.67 -12.76
CA PRO A 299 18.97 -9.46 -11.53
C PRO A 299 18.07 -10.70 -11.63
N LEU A 300 17.15 -10.75 -12.61
CA LEU A 300 16.27 -11.90 -12.82
C LEU A 300 16.97 -13.10 -13.50
N VAL A 301 18.20 -12.92 -13.98
CA VAL A 301 19.02 -14.03 -14.48
C VAL A 301 19.29 -15.05 -13.37
N ASP A 302 19.58 -14.57 -12.16
CA ASP A 302 19.81 -15.44 -10.99
C ASP A 302 18.58 -16.29 -10.68
N LEU A 303 17.39 -15.68 -10.73
CA LEU A 303 16.12 -16.38 -10.54
C LEU A 303 15.93 -17.47 -11.59
N ASN A 304 16.17 -17.15 -12.87
CA ASN A 304 16.05 -18.13 -13.94
C ASN A 304 17.03 -19.31 -13.76
N THR A 305 18.26 -19.03 -13.32
CA THR A 305 19.26 -20.05 -13.02
C THR A 305 18.80 -20.96 -11.88
N VAL A 306 18.32 -20.40 -10.77
CA VAL A 306 17.82 -21.18 -9.62
C VAL A 306 16.61 -22.06 -10.01
N LEU A 307 15.67 -21.52 -10.77
CA LEU A 307 14.52 -22.29 -11.28
C LEU A 307 14.96 -23.42 -12.24
N SER A 308 15.96 -23.16 -13.09
CA SER A 308 16.50 -24.17 -14.01
C SER A 308 17.23 -25.29 -13.26
N GLN A 309 17.93 -24.97 -12.18
CA GLN A 309 18.57 -25.97 -11.31
C GLN A 309 17.54 -26.87 -10.63
N MET A 310 16.45 -26.30 -10.10
CA MET A 310 15.35 -27.06 -9.50
C MET A 310 14.70 -28.06 -10.45
N GLN A 311 14.70 -27.79 -11.76
CA GLN A 311 14.19 -28.70 -12.79
C GLN A 311 15.07 -29.95 -12.97
N VAL A 312 16.38 -29.81 -12.79
CA VAL A 312 17.34 -30.91 -12.92
C VAL A 312 17.36 -31.78 -11.65
N GLY A 313 17.18 -31.16 -10.49
CA GLY A 313 17.05 -31.85 -9.21
C GLY A 313 16.74 -30.85 -8.10
N ALA A 314 16.00 -31.29 -7.08
CA ALA A 314 15.76 -30.45 -5.91
C ALA A 314 17.10 -30.17 -5.21
N PRO A 315 17.35 -28.92 -4.75
CA PRO A 315 18.54 -28.60 -3.97
C PRO A 315 18.60 -29.45 -2.69
N ASP A 316 19.81 -29.73 -2.23
CA ASP A 316 20.05 -30.49 -1.00
C ASP A 316 19.45 -29.75 0.20
N GLN A 317 18.32 -30.24 0.72
CA GLN A 317 17.69 -29.73 1.94
C GLN A 317 18.51 -30.15 3.15
N THR A 318 19.46 -29.30 3.55
CA THR A 318 20.43 -29.60 4.61
C THR A 318 20.03 -29.08 5.99
N LYS A 319 19.14 -28.09 6.08
CA LYS A 319 18.74 -27.44 7.34
C LYS A 319 17.32 -27.80 7.74
N SER A 320 17.18 -28.84 8.56
CA SER A 320 15.98 -29.00 9.40
C SER A 320 16.20 -28.23 10.69
N TYR A 321 15.50 -27.11 10.89
CA TYR A 321 15.50 -26.41 12.17
C TYR A 321 14.79 -27.30 13.21
N SER A 322 15.53 -28.18 13.89
CA SER A 322 14.94 -29.18 14.80
C SER A 322 14.33 -28.58 16.07
N LEU A 323 14.63 -27.31 16.38
CA LEU A 323 14.01 -26.53 17.45
C LEU A 323 14.18 -25.03 17.15
N LEU A 324 13.19 -24.42 16.50
CA LEU A 324 13.09 -22.97 16.33
C LEU A 324 12.02 -22.48 17.31
N ILE A 325 12.37 -21.55 18.20
CA ILE A 325 11.39 -20.87 19.05
C ILE A 325 10.93 -19.66 18.24
N GLU A 326 9.78 -19.78 17.57
CA GLU A 326 9.21 -18.71 16.75
C GLU A 326 8.41 -17.73 17.60
N SER A 327 8.68 -16.43 17.46
CA SER A 327 7.80 -15.37 17.94
C SER A 327 6.47 -15.38 17.17
N GLU A 328 5.35 -15.28 17.88
CA GLU A 328 4.03 -15.09 17.28
C GLU A 328 3.68 -13.60 17.18
N PRO A 329 2.89 -13.17 16.18
CA PRO A 329 2.43 -11.80 16.04
C PRO A 329 1.36 -11.52 17.09
N GLU A 330 1.73 -10.83 18.14
CA GLU A 330 0.87 -10.60 19.30
C GLU A 330 0.01 -9.35 19.14
N ILE A 331 0.50 -8.31 18.43
CA ILE A 331 -0.10 -6.97 18.48
C ILE A 331 -1.54 -6.98 17.94
N ARG A 332 -1.75 -7.58 16.76
CA ARG A 332 -3.08 -7.63 16.16
C ARG A 332 -4.02 -8.54 16.95
N ASP A 333 -3.51 -9.65 17.48
CA ASP A 333 -4.30 -10.61 18.25
C ASP A 333 -4.74 -10.02 19.59
N GLU A 334 -3.88 -9.27 20.26
CA GLU A 334 -4.21 -8.48 21.45
C GLU A 334 -5.32 -7.48 21.14
N MET A 335 -5.19 -6.69 20.07
CA MET A 335 -6.24 -5.75 19.66
C MET A 335 -7.55 -6.47 19.33
N MET A 336 -7.48 -7.62 18.65
CA MET A 336 -8.66 -8.41 18.31
C MET A 336 -9.39 -8.91 19.54
N GLN A 337 -8.66 -9.38 20.56
CA GLN A 337 -9.22 -9.81 21.83
C GLN A 337 -9.80 -8.63 22.62
N GLN A 338 -9.08 -7.51 22.67
CA GLN A 338 -9.50 -6.30 23.37
C GLN A 338 -10.81 -5.71 22.82
N PHE A 339 -11.01 -5.73 21.50
CA PHE A 339 -12.15 -5.08 20.83
C PHE A 339 -13.21 -6.05 20.30
N LYS A 340 -13.12 -7.35 20.60
CA LYS A 340 -13.98 -8.42 20.06
C LYS A 340 -15.48 -8.08 20.07
N ASP A 341 -15.98 -7.58 21.19
CA ASP A 341 -17.40 -7.25 21.38
C ASP A 341 -17.70 -5.76 21.13
N ALA A 342 -16.67 -4.94 20.94
CA ALA A 342 -16.79 -3.49 20.82
C ALA A 342 -17.00 -3.01 19.38
N TYR A 343 -16.68 -3.79 18.35
CA TYR A 343 -16.77 -3.35 16.94
C TYR A 343 -18.14 -2.74 16.56
N PRO A 344 -19.29 -3.32 16.95
CA PRO A 344 -20.59 -2.71 16.63
C PRO A 344 -20.78 -1.35 17.30
N SER A 345 -20.30 -1.20 18.54
CA SER A 345 -20.37 0.07 19.28
C SER A 345 -19.46 1.13 18.66
N LEU A 346 -18.27 0.75 18.18
CA LEU A 346 -17.34 1.63 17.48
C LEU A 346 -17.93 2.13 16.16
N ALA A 347 -18.51 1.22 15.36
CA ALA A 347 -19.19 1.57 14.13
C ALA A 347 -20.32 2.58 14.39
N LYS A 348 -21.17 2.32 15.40
CA LYS A 348 -22.27 3.23 15.77
C LYS A 348 -21.77 4.59 16.26
N SER A 349 -20.73 4.61 17.08
CA SER A 349 -20.11 5.84 17.58
C SER A 349 -19.53 6.67 16.44
N ALA A 350 -18.78 6.05 15.53
CA ALA A 350 -18.21 6.70 14.36
C ALA A 350 -19.31 7.26 13.43
N MET A 351 -20.33 6.46 13.12
CA MET A 351 -21.48 6.93 12.34
C MET A 351 -22.17 8.12 13.00
N THR A 352 -22.41 8.08 14.31
CA THR A 352 -23.06 9.20 15.02
C THR A 352 -22.19 10.45 15.05
N SER A 353 -20.89 10.30 15.30
CA SER A 353 -19.95 11.41 15.40
C SER A 353 -19.60 12.04 14.04
N TRP A 354 -19.61 11.25 12.96
CA TRP A 354 -19.16 11.68 11.64
C TRP A 354 -20.31 11.98 10.66
N ALA A 355 -21.54 11.52 10.91
CA ALA A 355 -22.66 11.70 9.97
C ALA A 355 -23.22 13.12 9.92
N ASN A 356 -23.00 13.96 10.95
CA ASN A 356 -23.54 15.32 11.03
C ASN A 356 -22.50 16.38 11.45
N PRO A 357 -21.39 16.58 10.72
CA PRO A 357 -20.56 17.75 10.92
C PRO A 357 -21.36 19.01 10.58
N SER A 358 -21.12 20.11 11.30
CA SER A 358 -21.67 21.41 10.92
C SER A 358 -21.16 21.78 9.52
N PHE A 359 -21.87 22.67 8.81
CA PHE A 359 -21.43 23.16 7.49
C PHE A 359 -20.02 23.77 7.57
N GLU A 360 -19.72 24.53 8.64
CA GLU A 360 -18.39 25.09 8.89
C GLU A 360 -17.32 24.02 9.12
N GLN A 361 -17.64 22.95 9.86
CA GLN A 361 -16.71 21.86 10.09
C GLN A 361 -16.47 21.07 8.80
N THR A 362 -17.50 20.84 8.00
CA THR A 362 -17.37 20.20 6.68
C THR A 362 -16.50 21.03 5.74
N GLN A 363 -16.67 22.35 5.74
CA GLN A 363 -15.85 23.25 4.92
C GLN A 363 -14.39 23.30 5.39
N LYS A 364 -14.15 23.28 6.71
CA LYS A 364 -12.80 23.18 7.28
C LYS A 364 -12.15 21.83 6.96
N ASP A 365 -12.84 20.74 7.23
CA ASP A 365 -12.37 19.38 6.92
C ASP A 365 -12.08 19.24 5.42
N ALA A 366 -12.94 19.77 4.54
CA ALA A 366 -12.71 19.77 3.09
C ALA A 366 -11.50 20.63 2.68
N LYS A 367 -11.32 21.82 3.27
CA LYS A 367 -10.14 22.67 3.00
C LYS A 367 -8.85 22.04 3.50
N GLU A 368 -8.87 21.44 4.70
CA GLU A 368 -7.76 20.68 5.25
C GLU A 368 -7.44 19.49 4.34
N LEU A 369 -8.45 18.75 3.86
CA LEU A 369 -8.24 17.64 2.95
C LEU A 369 -7.73 18.05 1.58
N VAL A 370 -8.20 19.15 1.00
CA VAL A 370 -7.64 19.68 -0.25
C VAL A 370 -6.18 20.12 -0.04
N LYS A 371 -5.85 20.68 1.12
CA LYS A 371 -4.47 21.02 1.48
C LYS A 371 -3.61 19.78 1.73
N MET A 372 -4.17 18.71 2.30
CA MET A 372 -3.52 17.43 2.55
C MET A 372 -3.37 16.61 1.26
N TRP A 373 -4.36 16.66 0.38
CA TRP A 373 -4.40 16.03 -0.93
C TRP A 373 -4.03 17.07 -1.99
N GLN A 374 -2.94 17.80 -1.80
CA GLN A 374 -2.32 18.56 -2.89
C GLN A 374 -1.77 17.57 -3.92
N ILE A 375 -2.69 16.94 -4.65
CA ILE A 375 -2.53 16.15 -5.85
C ILE A 375 -1.74 16.97 -6.87
N ASP A 376 -1.87 18.31 -6.85
CA ASP A 376 -1.14 19.22 -7.74
C ASP A 376 0.39 19.19 -7.55
N ARG A 377 0.94 18.75 -6.39
CA ARG A 377 2.41 18.53 -6.23
C ARG A 377 2.84 17.09 -6.53
N LEU A 378 1.96 16.11 -6.33
CA LEU A 378 2.20 14.72 -6.78
C LEU A 378 2.11 14.59 -8.30
N GLU A 379 1.25 15.39 -8.96
CA GLU A 379 1.23 15.55 -10.42
C GLU A 379 2.52 16.21 -10.96
N GLN A 380 3.26 16.97 -10.13
CA GLN A 380 4.61 17.45 -10.50
C GLN A 380 5.69 16.37 -10.33
N LEU A 381 5.46 15.36 -9.48
CA LEU A 381 6.34 14.19 -9.29
C LEU A 381 6.15 13.12 -10.37
N MET A 382 4.94 13.04 -10.92
CA MET A 382 4.67 12.31 -12.16
C MET A 382 5.14 13.19 -13.32
N ASN A 383 6.20 12.80 -14.04
CA ASN A 383 6.75 13.50 -15.22
C ASN A 383 5.76 13.62 -16.42
N GLU A 384 4.45 13.65 -16.20
CA GLU A 384 3.46 13.90 -17.24
C GLU A 384 3.13 15.40 -17.27
N VAL A 385 3.70 16.10 -18.26
CA VAL A 385 3.31 17.47 -18.58
C VAL A 385 1.79 17.49 -18.75
N PRO A 386 1.04 18.36 -18.04
CA PRO A 386 -0.42 18.37 -18.09
C PRO A 386 -0.89 18.51 -19.55
N LYS A 387 -1.65 17.53 -20.06
CA LYS A 387 -2.18 17.58 -21.43
C LYS A 387 -3.59 18.14 -21.44
N CYS A 388 -3.89 19.01 -22.39
CA CYS A 388 -5.23 19.55 -22.60
C CYS A 388 -6.20 18.42 -22.96
N GLU A 389 -7.30 18.29 -22.22
CA GLU A 389 -8.30 17.23 -22.44
C GLU A 389 -9.01 17.35 -23.81
N VAL A 390 -9.02 18.55 -24.40
CA VAL A 390 -9.66 18.82 -25.70
C VAL A 390 -8.73 18.58 -26.89
N CYS A 391 -7.44 18.92 -26.77
CA CYS A 391 -6.51 18.88 -27.91
C CYS A 391 -5.28 18.00 -27.70
N GLY A 392 -5.07 17.44 -26.51
CA GLY A 392 -3.95 16.55 -26.18
C GLY A 392 -2.58 17.21 -26.09
N ALA A 393 -2.49 18.53 -26.30
CA ALA A 393 -1.23 19.28 -26.23
C ALA A 393 -0.79 19.55 -24.79
N GLU A 394 0.52 19.52 -24.58
CA GLU A 394 1.19 19.82 -23.30
C GLU A 394 0.95 21.29 -22.88
N SER A 395 0.68 21.52 -21.60
CA SER A 395 0.36 22.83 -21.04
C SER A 395 0.95 22.98 -19.64
N GLU A 396 1.65 24.09 -19.38
CA GLU A 396 2.15 24.45 -18.05
C GLU A 396 1.03 24.89 -17.08
N ASN A 397 -0.18 25.21 -17.58
CA ASN A 397 -1.31 25.67 -16.78
C ASN A 397 -2.64 25.01 -17.18
N ARG A 398 -3.50 24.67 -16.21
CA ARG A 398 -4.89 24.22 -16.48
C ARG A 398 -5.69 25.39 -17.07
N CYS A 399 -6.26 25.21 -18.26
CA CYS A 399 -7.00 26.26 -18.96
C CYS A 399 -8.28 26.65 -18.19
N SER A 400 -8.38 27.91 -17.77
CA SER A 400 -9.48 28.46 -16.97
C SER A 400 -10.76 28.79 -17.76
N LYS A 401 -10.95 28.25 -18.98
CA LYS A 401 -12.16 28.52 -19.78
C LYS A 401 -13.28 27.55 -19.45
N ILE A 402 -14.16 27.97 -18.53
CA ILE A 402 -15.54 27.49 -18.47
C ILE A 402 -16.24 27.96 -19.75
N PHE A 403 -16.57 27.06 -20.67
CA PHE A 403 -17.45 27.36 -21.79
C PHE A 403 -18.91 27.27 -21.32
N PHE A 404 -19.56 28.42 -21.18
CA PHE A 404 -21.02 28.51 -21.26
C PHE A 404 -21.42 28.28 -22.72
N ASP A 405 -22.12 27.18 -23.00
CA ASP A 405 -22.65 26.89 -24.33
C ASP A 405 -23.99 27.63 -24.52
N GLU A 406 -23.92 28.87 -25.03
CA GLU A 406 -25.08 29.70 -25.40
C GLU A 406 -25.74 29.28 -26.74
N LYS A 407 -25.45 28.10 -27.31
CA LYS A 407 -25.99 27.69 -28.63
C LYS A 407 -26.98 26.53 -28.61
N LYS A 408 -27.85 26.47 -27.60
CA LYS A 408 -29.12 25.71 -27.66
C LYS A 408 -30.36 26.55 -27.31
N THR A 409 -30.42 27.77 -27.81
CA THR A 409 -31.69 28.48 -27.98
C THR A 409 -31.76 29.02 -29.40
N ASN A 410 -32.48 28.31 -30.27
CA ASN A 410 -33.60 28.95 -30.97
C ASN A 410 -34.52 27.92 -31.62
N VAL A 411 -35.72 27.86 -31.06
CA VAL A 411 -36.97 27.57 -31.75
C VAL A 411 -37.07 28.51 -32.95
N ARG A 412 -37.41 27.95 -34.11
CA ARG A 412 -37.70 28.68 -35.36
C ARG A 412 -38.76 29.77 -35.15
N PHE A 413 -38.60 30.91 -35.80
CA PHE A 413 -39.68 31.54 -36.58
C PHE A 413 -39.08 32.29 -37.78
N THR A 414 -39.55 31.86 -38.97
CA THR A 414 -39.38 32.38 -40.36
C THR A 414 -37.98 32.61 -40.89
#